data_AF-L5KBX2-F1
#
_entry.id   AF-L5KBX2-F1
#
_cell.length_a   1.000
_cell.length_b   1.000
_cell.length_c   1.000
_cell.angle_alpha   90.00
_cell.angle_beta   90.00
_cell.angle_gamma   90.00
#
_symmetry.space_group_name_H-M   'P 1'
#
loop_
_entity.id
_entity.type
_entity.pdbx_description
1 polymer ?
#
loop_
_entity_poly.entity_id
_entity_poly.type
_entity_poly.pdbx_seq_one_letter_code
_entity_poly.pdbx_strand_id
1 'polypeptide(L)'
;MASVLSYENLVHAVAGAVGSVTAMTVFFPLDTARLRLQVDEKRKSKTTHMVLLEIIKEEGLLAPYRGWFPVISSLCCSNFVYFYTFNSLKAIWVKGQHSTTGKDLVVGFVAGVVNVLLTTPLWVVNTRLKLQGAKFRNEDIVPTNYRGIFDAFHQIVRDEGLLSLWNGTFPSLLLVFNPAIHFMFYEGLKRQLLKKRKKLSSLDVFIIGAVAKAVATIVTYPMQTVQSILRIVRDEGLLSLWNGTFPSLLLVFNPAIHFMFYEGLKRQLLKKRKKLSSLDVFIIGAVAKAIATIVTYPMQTVQSILRFGRHRLNPENRTLGSLRNILYLLHQRIRRFGIMGLYKGLEAKLLQTVLTAALMFLVYEKLTAATFTVMGLKNAHKH
;
A
#
# COMPACT_ATOMS: atom_id res chain seq x y z
N MET A 1 21.77 -20.96 -15.03
CA MET A 1 20.88 -20.93 -13.84
C MET A 1 21.59 -20.49 -12.55
N ALA A 2 22.88 -20.09 -12.56
CA ALA A 2 23.67 -19.86 -11.35
C ALA A 2 23.87 -18.37 -10.93
N SER A 3 23.25 -17.38 -11.57
CA SER A 3 23.50 -15.95 -11.25
C SER A 3 22.42 -15.28 -10.38
N VAL A 4 21.23 -15.88 -10.23
CA VAL A 4 20.12 -15.29 -9.46
C VAL A 4 20.30 -15.51 -7.95
N LEU A 5 20.88 -16.65 -7.58
CA LEU A 5 21.29 -17.00 -6.21
C LEU A 5 22.76 -16.59 -5.93
N SER A 6 23.25 -15.53 -6.58
CA SER A 6 24.53 -14.96 -6.18
C SER A 6 24.45 -14.57 -4.71
N TYR A 7 25.51 -14.87 -3.96
CA TYR A 7 25.63 -14.57 -2.56
C TYR A 7 25.34 -13.08 -2.27
N GLU A 8 25.84 -12.18 -3.12
CA GLU A 8 25.58 -10.74 -3.03
C GLU A 8 24.09 -10.39 -3.11
N ASN A 9 23.36 -11.01 -4.04
CA ASN A 9 21.91 -10.79 -4.17
C ASN A 9 21.16 -11.27 -2.93
N LEU A 10 21.61 -12.38 -2.31
CA LEU A 10 21.03 -12.88 -1.06
C LEU A 10 21.29 -11.91 0.09
N VAL A 11 22.52 -11.38 0.22
CA VAL A 11 22.87 -10.38 1.24
C VAL A 11 22.00 -9.13 1.09
N HIS A 12 21.87 -8.60 -0.13
CA HIS A 12 21.03 -7.43 -0.39
C HIS A 12 19.54 -7.71 -0.12
N ALA A 13 19.04 -8.89 -0.49
CA ALA A 13 17.65 -9.28 -0.23
C ALA A 13 17.36 -9.42 1.27
N VAL A 14 18.23 -10.07 2.02
CA VAL A 14 18.10 -10.26 3.48
C VAL A 14 18.23 -8.91 4.20
N ALA A 15 19.23 -8.10 3.86
CA ALA A 15 19.40 -6.77 4.43
C ALA A 15 18.18 -5.87 4.16
N GLY A 16 17.63 -5.93 2.95
CA GLY A 16 16.41 -5.20 2.60
C GLY A 16 15.17 -5.68 3.35
N ALA A 17 15.01 -6.99 3.51
CA ALA A 17 13.90 -7.58 4.26
C ALA A 17 13.97 -7.23 5.76
N VAL A 18 15.13 -7.42 6.40
CA VAL A 18 15.36 -7.09 7.81
C VAL A 18 15.22 -5.59 8.06
N GLY A 19 15.75 -4.74 7.16
CA GLY A 19 15.57 -3.29 7.23
C GLY A 19 14.11 -2.88 7.16
N SER A 20 13.34 -3.49 6.25
CA SER A 20 11.90 -3.24 6.11
C SER A 20 11.11 -3.67 7.34
N VAL A 21 11.37 -4.87 7.87
CA VAL A 21 10.70 -5.40 9.07
C VAL A 21 11.03 -4.57 10.31
N THR A 22 12.29 -4.19 10.48
CA THR A 22 12.74 -3.33 11.59
C THR A 22 12.04 -1.96 11.52
N ALA A 23 12.05 -1.32 10.34
CA ALA A 23 11.41 -0.03 10.14
C ALA A 23 9.90 -0.08 10.37
N MET A 24 9.23 -1.10 9.82
CA MET A 24 7.80 -1.32 10.02
C MET A 24 7.45 -1.54 11.48
N THR A 25 8.31 -2.24 12.23
CA THR A 25 8.12 -2.50 13.66
C THR A 25 8.24 -1.21 14.47
N VAL A 26 9.34 -0.48 14.32
CA VAL A 26 9.59 0.75 15.09
C VAL A 26 8.52 1.80 14.83
N PHE A 27 8.02 1.92 13.59
CA PHE A 27 7.03 2.93 13.21
C PHE A 27 5.59 2.41 13.12
N PHE A 28 5.34 1.16 13.54
CA PHE A 28 3.99 0.60 13.60
C PHE A 28 2.99 1.45 14.40
N PRO A 29 3.37 2.06 15.55
CA PRO A 29 2.47 2.96 16.29
C PRO A 29 1.99 4.15 15.45
N LEU A 30 2.84 4.70 14.57
CA LEU A 30 2.46 5.83 13.70
C LEU A 30 1.43 5.41 12.65
N ASP A 31 1.50 4.17 12.15
CA ASP A 31 0.47 3.60 11.28
C ASP A 31 -0.87 3.50 12.00
N THR A 32 -0.85 2.97 13.23
CA THR A 32 -2.05 2.86 14.08
C THR A 32 -2.67 4.23 14.36
N ALA A 33 -1.84 5.22 14.74
CA ALA A 33 -2.30 6.59 15.00
C ALA A 33 -2.89 7.24 13.74
N ARG A 34 -2.23 7.09 12.59
CA ARG A 34 -2.72 7.61 11.30
C ARG A 34 -4.07 7.00 10.93
N LEU A 35 -4.19 5.68 11.00
CA LEU A 35 -5.40 4.98 10.59
C LEU A 35 -6.59 5.41 11.46
N ARG A 36 -6.38 5.57 12.78
CA ARG A 36 -7.41 6.09 13.69
C ARG A 36 -7.75 7.55 13.41
N LEU A 37 -6.76 8.42 13.20
CA LEU A 37 -6.99 9.84 12.85
C LEU A 37 -7.76 10.02 11.53
N GLN A 38 -7.62 9.09 10.58
CA GLN A 38 -8.32 9.14 9.29
C GLN A 38 -9.76 8.63 9.37
N VAL A 39 -10.00 7.59 10.17
CA VAL A 39 -11.28 6.85 10.20
C VAL A 39 -12.21 7.30 11.33
N ASP A 40 -11.67 7.72 12.48
CA ASP A 40 -12.45 8.10 13.66
C ASP A 40 -12.73 9.61 13.70
N GLU A 41 -13.92 10.00 13.26
CA GLU A 41 -14.31 11.41 13.19
C GLU A 41 -14.65 12.05 14.55
N LYS A 42 -14.93 11.24 15.59
CA LYS A 42 -15.43 11.73 16.88
C LYS A 42 -14.32 12.12 17.87
N ARG A 43 -13.04 11.88 17.56
CA ARG A 43 -11.93 12.23 18.45
C ARG A 43 -11.65 13.73 18.51
N LYS A 44 -11.50 14.23 19.75
CA LYS A 44 -11.13 15.63 20.05
C LYS A 44 -9.63 15.91 19.80
N SER A 45 -8.78 14.88 19.92
CA SER A 45 -7.32 14.98 19.74
C SER A 45 -6.94 15.18 18.27
N LYS A 46 -6.26 16.29 17.96
CA LYS A 46 -5.85 16.65 16.59
C LYS A 46 -4.43 16.19 16.23
N THR A 47 -3.61 15.86 17.23
CA THR A 47 -2.16 15.67 17.04
C THR A 47 -1.74 14.22 17.31
N THR A 48 -0.76 13.75 16.54
CA THR A 48 -0.29 12.36 16.54
C THR A 48 0.14 11.87 17.93
N HIS A 49 0.89 12.70 18.67
CA HIS A 49 1.38 12.35 20.00
C HIS A 49 0.24 12.21 21.03
N MET A 50 -0.78 13.07 20.97
CA MET A 50 -1.93 12.99 21.87
C MET A 50 -2.76 11.73 21.60
N VAL A 51 -2.93 11.36 20.34
CA VAL A 51 -3.63 10.12 19.97
C VAL A 51 -2.87 8.89 20.45
N LEU A 52 -1.55 8.87 20.33
CA LEU A 52 -0.74 7.77 20.87
C LEU A 52 -0.85 7.67 22.39
N LEU A 53 -0.77 8.80 23.10
CA LEU A 53 -0.94 8.84 24.55
C LEU A 53 -2.36 8.42 24.98
N GLU A 54 -3.39 8.84 24.25
CA GLU A 54 -4.77 8.43 24.47
C GLU A 54 -4.94 6.92 24.26
N ILE A 55 -4.38 6.35 23.18
CA ILE A 55 -4.39 4.90 22.94
C ILE A 55 -3.71 4.17 24.10
N ILE A 56 -2.54 4.65 24.54
CA ILE A 56 -1.81 4.04 25.66
C ILE A 56 -2.61 4.11 26.96
N LYS A 57 -3.27 5.23 27.23
CA LYS A 57 -4.10 5.43 28.43
C LYS A 57 -5.41 4.64 28.42
N GLU A 58 -6.07 4.54 27.27
CA GLU A 58 -7.40 3.91 27.14
C GLU A 58 -7.37 2.40 26.89
N GLU A 59 -6.30 1.91 26.24
CA GLU A 59 -6.19 0.53 25.75
C GLU A 59 -4.90 -0.18 26.21
N GLY A 60 -3.97 0.55 26.84
CA GLY A 60 -2.72 0.02 27.41
C GLY A 60 -1.48 0.22 26.53
N LEU A 61 -0.30 -0.03 27.12
CA LEU A 61 1.02 0.20 26.49
C LEU A 61 1.25 -0.60 25.20
N LEU A 62 0.64 -1.79 25.08
CA LEU A 62 0.77 -2.65 23.91
C LEU A 62 -0.26 -2.36 22.80
N ALA A 63 -1.25 -1.51 23.05
CA ALA A 63 -2.32 -1.22 22.10
C ALA A 63 -1.85 -0.61 20.77
N PRO A 64 -0.83 0.27 20.72
CA PRO A 64 -0.31 0.77 19.44
C PRO A 64 0.30 -0.31 18.54
N TYR A 65 0.75 -1.42 19.12
CA TYR A 65 1.31 -2.60 18.44
C TYR A 65 0.28 -3.70 18.16
N ARG A 66 -1.00 -3.46 18.46
CA ARG A 66 -2.05 -4.46 18.24
C ARG A 66 -2.15 -4.81 16.75
N GLY A 67 -1.98 -6.10 16.44
CA GLY A 67 -1.96 -6.60 15.06
C GLY A 67 -0.59 -6.58 14.38
N TRP A 68 0.49 -6.13 15.04
CA TRP A 68 1.86 -6.15 14.49
C TRP A 68 2.30 -7.55 14.07
N PHE A 69 2.22 -8.53 14.97
CA PHE A 69 2.63 -9.91 14.71
C PHE A 69 1.82 -10.56 13.56
N PRO A 70 0.47 -10.46 13.52
CA PRO A 70 -0.33 -10.87 12.38
C PRO A 70 0.10 -10.25 11.04
N VAL A 71 0.46 -8.96 11.02
CA VAL A 71 0.90 -8.28 9.80
C VAL A 71 2.18 -8.86 9.26
N ILE A 72 3.20 -8.95 10.11
CA ILE A 72 4.51 -9.40 9.68
C ILE A 72 4.45 -10.87 9.25
N SER A 73 3.79 -11.71 10.05
CA SER A 73 3.62 -13.12 9.71
C SER A 73 2.89 -13.31 8.37
N SER A 74 1.77 -12.59 8.16
CA SER A 74 1.03 -12.65 6.90
C SER A 74 1.86 -12.14 5.71
N LEU A 75 2.65 -11.09 5.91
CA LEU A 75 3.50 -10.50 4.88
C LEU A 75 4.65 -11.45 4.50
N CYS A 76 5.32 -12.04 5.49
CA CYS A 76 6.38 -13.02 5.28
C CYS A 76 5.85 -14.25 4.54
N CYS A 77 4.71 -14.80 4.97
CA CYS A 77 4.07 -15.93 4.32
C CYS A 77 3.67 -15.59 2.87
N SER A 78 3.06 -14.44 2.65
CA SER A 78 2.62 -14.04 1.30
C SER A 78 3.78 -13.80 0.34
N ASN A 79 4.83 -13.11 0.78
CA ASN A 79 6.02 -12.93 -0.05
C ASN A 79 6.68 -14.28 -0.37
N PHE A 80 6.80 -15.17 0.61
CA PHE A 80 7.36 -16.51 0.40
C PHE A 80 6.56 -17.30 -0.64
N VAL A 81 5.23 -17.42 -0.47
CA VAL A 81 4.36 -18.14 -1.39
C VAL A 81 4.42 -17.55 -2.79
N TYR A 82 4.37 -16.23 -2.92
CA TYR A 82 4.47 -15.55 -4.20
C TYR A 82 5.80 -15.84 -4.91
N PHE A 83 6.93 -15.59 -4.26
CA PHE A 83 8.25 -15.79 -4.88
C PHE A 83 8.56 -17.26 -5.14
N TYR A 84 8.18 -18.16 -4.25
CA TYR A 84 8.33 -19.60 -4.46
C TYR A 84 7.54 -20.04 -5.70
N THR A 85 6.25 -19.69 -5.76
CA THR A 85 5.39 -20.06 -6.89
C THR A 85 5.88 -19.44 -8.20
N PHE A 86 6.28 -18.17 -8.16
CA PHE A 86 6.84 -17.46 -9.32
C PHE A 86 8.10 -18.13 -9.85
N ASN A 87 9.07 -18.43 -8.98
CA ASN A 87 10.33 -19.05 -9.39
C ASN A 87 10.13 -20.50 -9.84
N SER A 88 9.28 -21.27 -9.17
CA SER A 88 8.93 -22.64 -9.57
C SER A 88 8.28 -22.67 -10.95
N LEU A 89 7.28 -21.80 -11.19
CA LEU A 89 6.66 -21.66 -12.51
C LEU A 89 7.67 -21.21 -13.56
N LYS A 90 8.51 -20.23 -13.25
CA LYS A 90 9.54 -19.74 -14.19
C LYS A 90 10.56 -20.83 -14.54
N ALA A 91 10.97 -21.65 -13.58
CA ALA A 91 11.89 -22.77 -13.80
C ALA A 91 11.31 -23.86 -14.70
N ILE A 92 9.99 -24.08 -14.62
CA ILE A 92 9.27 -25.07 -15.44
C ILE A 92 8.99 -24.50 -16.85
N TRP A 93 8.52 -23.25 -16.95
CA TRP A 93 8.00 -22.66 -18.19
C TRP A 93 9.03 -21.95 -19.08
N VAL A 94 10.18 -21.53 -18.52
CA VAL A 94 11.21 -20.75 -19.23
C VAL A 94 12.51 -21.56 -19.42
N LYS A 95 12.48 -22.88 -19.20
CA LYS A 95 13.64 -23.75 -19.39
C LYS A 95 14.03 -23.78 -20.89
N GLY A 96 15.09 -23.06 -21.25
CA GLY A 96 15.68 -23.07 -22.60
C GLY A 96 15.19 -22.01 -23.59
N GLN A 97 14.37 -21.03 -23.18
CA GLN A 97 13.95 -19.92 -24.06
C GLN A 97 14.26 -18.55 -23.44
N HIS A 98 14.54 -17.54 -24.26
CA HIS A 98 14.66 -16.17 -23.80
C HIS A 98 13.36 -15.70 -23.14
N SER A 99 13.47 -15.22 -21.91
CA SER A 99 12.35 -14.69 -21.12
C SER A 99 11.80 -13.43 -21.80
N THR A 100 10.72 -13.57 -22.56
CA THR A 100 9.98 -12.42 -23.08
C THR A 100 9.12 -11.83 -21.96
N THR A 101 9.06 -10.50 -21.85
CA THR A 101 8.32 -9.77 -20.80
C THR A 101 6.86 -10.22 -20.65
N GLY A 102 6.21 -10.68 -21.73
CA GLY A 102 4.86 -11.24 -21.69
C GLY A 102 4.76 -12.59 -20.97
N LYS A 103 5.75 -13.47 -21.10
CA LYS A 103 5.78 -14.77 -20.40
C LYS A 103 6.02 -14.58 -18.91
N ASP A 104 6.92 -13.67 -18.54
CA ASP A 104 7.14 -13.29 -17.14
C ASP A 104 5.88 -12.71 -16.49
N LEU A 105 5.07 -11.97 -17.25
CA LEU A 105 3.79 -11.45 -16.78
C LEU A 105 2.77 -12.57 -16.52
N VAL A 106 2.65 -13.55 -17.41
CA VAL A 106 1.74 -14.70 -17.22
C VAL A 106 2.17 -15.52 -16.00
N VAL A 107 3.47 -15.77 -15.85
CA VAL A 107 4.02 -16.46 -14.66
C VAL A 107 3.74 -15.65 -13.39
N GLY A 108 3.94 -14.33 -13.43
CA GLY A 108 3.61 -13.40 -12.34
C GLY A 108 2.13 -13.42 -11.97
N PHE A 109 1.25 -13.46 -12.98
CA PHE A 109 -0.19 -13.52 -12.78
C PHE A 109 -0.62 -14.84 -12.11
N VAL A 110 -0.17 -15.99 -12.61
CA VAL A 110 -0.49 -17.30 -12.03
C VAL A 110 0.06 -17.41 -10.61
N ALA A 111 1.29 -16.96 -10.37
CA ALA A 111 1.86 -16.89 -9.02
C ALA A 111 1.04 -15.98 -8.08
N GLY A 112 0.54 -14.86 -8.59
CA GLY A 112 -0.35 -13.96 -7.86
C GLY A 112 -1.68 -14.61 -7.48
N VAL A 113 -2.31 -15.38 -8.38
CA VAL A 113 -3.56 -16.12 -8.12
C VAL A 113 -3.35 -17.16 -7.02
N VAL A 114 -2.29 -17.98 -7.12
CA VAL A 114 -1.96 -18.99 -6.10
C VAL A 114 -1.68 -18.33 -4.76
N ASN A 115 -0.91 -17.23 -4.75
CA ASN A 115 -0.64 -16.45 -3.54
C ASN A 115 -1.94 -15.96 -2.89
N VAL A 116 -2.87 -15.39 -3.65
CA VAL A 116 -4.15 -14.93 -3.11
C VAL A 116 -4.95 -16.08 -2.50
N LEU A 117 -5.08 -17.22 -3.19
CA LEU A 117 -5.84 -18.37 -2.69
C LEU A 117 -5.29 -18.90 -1.35
N LEU A 118 -3.96 -18.95 -1.23
CA LEU A 118 -3.30 -19.46 -0.02
C LEU A 118 -3.23 -18.44 1.13
N THR A 119 -3.16 -17.15 0.82
CA THR A 119 -2.91 -16.11 1.84
C THR A 119 -4.16 -15.33 2.25
N THR A 120 -5.27 -15.43 1.52
CA THR A 120 -6.52 -14.74 1.89
C THR A 120 -6.96 -15.06 3.33
N PRO A 121 -6.93 -16.32 3.81
CA PRO A 121 -7.27 -16.64 5.21
C PRO A 121 -6.45 -15.85 6.24
N LEU A 122 -5.13 -15.74 6.00
CA LEU A 122 -4.23 -14.97 6.87
C LEU A 122 -4.58 -13.48 6.86
N TRP A 123 -4.90 -12.93 5.69
CA TRP A 123 -5.31 -11.52 5.56
C TRP A 123 -6.65 -11.21 6.24
N VAL A 124 -7.62 -12.13 6.19
CA VAL A 124 -8.91 -11.99 6.90
C VAL A 124 -8.70 -11.95 8.41
N VAL A 125 -7.91 -12.90 8.94
CA VAL A 125 -7.58 -12.95 10.37
C VAL A 125 -6.80 -11.70 10.82
N ASN A 126 -5.78 -11.31 10.05
CA ASN A 126 -4.99 -10.11 10.32
C ASN A 126 -5.87 -8.85 10.37
N THR A 127 -6.79 -8.71 9.41
CA THR A 127 -7.70 -7.55 9.35
C THR A 127 -8.65 -7.53 10.55
N ARG A 128 -9.19 -8.68 10.97
CA ARG A 128 -10.06 -8.76 12.16
C ARG A 128 -9.32 -8.44 13.46
N LEU A 129 -8.10 -8.95 13.63
CA LEU A 129 -7.25 -8.68 14.79
C LEU A 129 -6.84 -7.21 14.89
N LYS A 130 -6.57 -6.54 13.76
CA LYS A 130 -6.27 -5.10 13.72
C LYS A 130 -7.47 -4.23 14.09
N LEU A 131 -8.66 -4.65 13.68
CA LEU A 131 -9.89 -3.91 13.94
C LEU A 131 -10.45 -4.20 15.33
N GLN A 132 -9.97 -5.25 15.98
CA GLN A 132 -10.34 -5.62 17.34
C GLN A 132 -9.94 -4.54 18.35
N GLY A 133 -10.87 -4.14 19.20
CA GLY A 133 -10.62 -3.20 20.30
C GLY A 133 -10.34 -1.76 19.89
N ALA A 134 -10.42 -1.43 18.59
CA ALA A 134 -10.90 -0.11 18.24
C ALA A 134 -12.28 0.02 18.91
N LYS A 135 -12.33 0.74 20.04
CA LYS A 135 -13.58 1.19 20.66
C LYS A 135 -14.28 2.11 19.67
N PHE A 136 -14.81 1.54 18.58
CA PHE A 136 -15.85 2.17 17.81
C PHE A 136 -16.99 2.30 18.80
N ARG A 137 -17.16 3.48 19.40
CA ARG A 137 -18.26 3.83 20.31
C ARG A 137 -19.59 3.67 19.57
N ASN A 138 -20.02 2.42 19.46
CA ASN A 138 -21.29 1.90 19.02
C ASN A 138 -21.62 0.77 20.01
N GLU A 139 -22.81 0.83 20.60
CA GLU A 139 -23.32 -0.14 21.56
C GLU A 139 -23.67 -1.50 20.90
N ASP A 140 -23.68 -1.58 19.56
CA ASP A 140 -24.15 -2.74 18.80
C ASP A 140 -23.07 -3.74 18.33
N ILE A 141 -21.80 -3.58 18.76
CA ILE A 141 -20.72 -4.49 18.35
C ILE A 141 -20.27 -5.30 19.56
N VAL A 142 -20.61 -6.58 19.56
CA VAL A 142 -20.06 -7.54 20.52
C VAL A 142 -18.53 -7.44 20.44
N PRO A 143 -17.84 -7.12 21.55
CA PRO A 143 -16.39 -7.06 21.56
C PRO A 143 -15.84 -8.47 21.36
N THR A 144 -15.59 -8.88 20.12
CA THR A 144 -14.93 -10.17 19.84
C THR A 144 -13.50 -10.07 20.36
N ASN A 145 -13.19 -10.78 21.44
CA ASN A 145 -11.89 -10.68 22.08
C ASN A 145 -10.97 -11.83 21.64
N TYR A 146 -10.48 -11.79 20.40
CA TYR A 146 -9.45 -12.72 19.95
C TYR A 146 -8.16 -12.54 20.78
N ARG A 147 -7.62 -13.64 21.31
CA ARG A 147 -6.37 -13.66 22.08
C ARG A 147 -5.12 -13.71 21.19
N GLY A 148 -5.28 -14.12 19.92
CA GLY A 148 -4.19 -14.24 18.96
C GLY A 148 -4.64 -14.76 17.59
N ILE A 149 -3.68 -15.03 16.70
CA ILE A 149 -3.93 -15.52 15.33
C ILE A 149 -4.68 -16.87 15.33
N PHE A 150 -4.21 -17.83 16.12
CA PHE A 150 -4.80 -19.17 16.18
C PHE A 150 -6.21 -19.16 16.78
N ASP A 151 -6.42 -18.36 17.83
CA ASP A 151 -7.73 -18.19 18.45
C ASP A 151 -8.71 -17.50 17.48
N ALA A 152 -8.25 -16.49 16.74
CA ALA A 152 -9.05 -15.88 15.68
C ALA A 152 -9.39 -16.85 14.56
N PHE A 153 -8.45 -17.69 14.10
CA PHE A 153 -8.74 -18.75 13.14
C PHE A 153 -9.81 -19.71 13.67
N HIS A 154 -9.67 -20.17 14.91
CA HIS A 154 -10.61 -21.12 15.52
C HIS A 154 -12.01 -20.52 15.67
N GLN A 155 -12.12 -19.30 16.21
CA GLN A 155 -13.40 -18.61 16.38
C GLN A 155 -14.09 -18.33 15.03
N ILE A 156 -13.35 -17.86 14.01
CA ILE A 156 -13.95 -17.60 12.68
C ILE A 156 -14.49 -18.88 12.05
N VAL A 157 -13.73 -19.98 12.13
CA VAL A 157 -14.17 -21.27 11.57
C VAL A 157 -15.37 -21.82 12.33
N ARG A 158 -15.39 -21.68 13.66
CA ARG A 158 -16.48 -22.17 14.51
C ARG A 158 -17.76 -21.36 14.37
N ASP A 159 -17.66 -20.03 14.35
CA ASP A 159 -18.81 -19.12 14.43
C ASP A 159 -19.36 -18.74 13.05
N GLU A 160 -18.52 -18.68 12.02
CA GLU A 160 -18.89 -18.23 10.67
C GLU A 160 -18.66 -19.27 9.58
N GLY A 161 -18.02 -20.40 9.92
CA GLY A 161 -17.71 -21.49 9.00
C GLY A 161 -16.38 -21.34 8.26
N LEU A 162 -15.87 -22.47 7.74
CA LEU A 162 -14.57 -22.57 7.08
C LEU A 162 -14.43 -21.64 5.85
N LEU A 163 -15.51 -21.50 5.08
CA LEU A 163 -15.54 -20.64 3.90
C LEU A 163 -15.43 -19.14 4.23
N SER A 164 -15.72 -18.74 5.48
CA SER A 164 -15.60 -17.34 5.90
C SER A 164 -14.16 -16.82 5.83
N LEU A 165 -13.17 -17.71 5.92
CA LEU A 165 -11.75 -17.37 5.76
C LEU A 165 -11.40 -16.90 4.33
N TRP A 166 -12.21 -17.26 3.33
CA TRP A 166 -12.06 -16.81 1.94
C TRP A 166 -13.04 -15.69 1.58
N ASN A 167 -13.70 -15.09 2.58
CA ASN A 167 -14.50 -13.89 2.35
C ASN A 167 -13.59 -12.75 1.85
N GLY A 168 -13.82 -12.32 0.61
CA GLY A 168 -12.99 -11.33 -0.08
C GLY A 168 -11.98 -11.90 -1.09
N THR A 169 -11.90 -13.24 -1.25
CA THR A 169 -11.03 -13.87 -2.26
C THR A 169 -11.38 -13.46 -3.68
N PHE A 170 -12.67 -13.40 -4.05
CA PHE A 170 -13.09 -12.98 -5.39
C PHE A 170 -12.60 -11.55 -5.75
N PRO A 171 -12.81 -10.54 -4.88
CA PRO A 171 -12.16 -9.24 -5.04
C PRO A 171 -10.64 -9.30 -5.12
N SER A 172 -9.98 -10.04 -4.21
CA SER A 172 -8.51 -10.14 -4.19
C SER A 172 -7.95 -10.75 -5.49
N LEU A 173 -8.60 -11.78 -6.03
CA LEU A 173 -8.23 -12.42 -7.29
C LEU A 173 -8.35 -11.44 -8.47
N LEU A 174 -9.44 -10.67 -8.51
CA LEU A 174 -9.61 -9.66 -9.55
C LEU A 174 -8.57 -8.53 -9.43
N LEU A 175 -8.10 -8.21 -8.22
CA LEU A 175 -7.01 -7.26 -8.02
C LEU A 175 -5.65 -7.75 -8.55
N VAL A 176 -5.42 -9.07 -8.64
CA VAL A 176 -4.21 -9.64 -9.27
C VAL A 176 -4.14 -9.29 -10.76
N PHE A 177 -5.28 -9.01 -11.41
CA PHE A 177 -5.27 -8.54 -12.79
C PHE A 177 -4.85 -7.06 -12.93
N ASN A 178 -4.80 -6.27 -11.85
CA ASN A 178 -4.46 -4.84 -11.96
C ASN A 178 -3.08 -4.59 -12.61
N PRO A 179 -1.98 -5.26 -12.20
CA PRO A 179 -0.70 -5.14 -12.87
C PRO A 179 -0.71 -5.68 -14.31
N ALA A 180 -1.47 -6.76 -14.58
CA ALA A 180 -1.58 -7.33 -15.92
C ALA A 180 -2.27 -6.39 -16.91
N ILE A 181 -3.40 -5.80 -16.51
CA ILE A 181 -4.13 -4.79 -17.30
C ILE A 181 -3.24 -3.56 -17.50
N HIS A 182 -2.57 -3.08 -16.43
CA HIS A 182 -1.65 -1.96 -16.52
C HIS A 182 -0.55 -2.22 -17.56
N PHE A 183 0.10 -3.38 -17.49
CA PHE A 183 1.16 -3.75 -18.42
C PHE A 183 0.64 -3.89 -19.86
N MET A 184 -0.52 -4.52 -20.06
CA MET A 184 -1.15 -4.70 -21.37
C MET A 184 -1.38 -3.36 -22.07
N PHE A 185 -2.00 -2.39 -21.38
CA PHE A 185 -2.22 -1.06 -21.93
C PHE A 185 -0.91 -0.28 -22.09
N TYR A 186 0.02 -0.42 -21.15
CA TYR A 186 1.32 0.25 -21.20
C TYR A 186 2.13 -0.19 -22.44
N GLU A 187 2.33 -1.49 -22.63
CA GLU A 187 3.06 -2.02 -23.78
C GLU A 187 2.30 -1.80 -25.10
N GLY A 188 0.96 -1.90 -25.09
CA GLY A 188 0.13 -1.62 -26.26
C GLY A 188 0.32 -0.19 -26.78
N LEU A 189 0.15 0.80 -25.89
CA LEU A 189 0.32 2.23 -26.21
C LEU A 189 1.77 2.56 -26.57
N LYS A 190 2.74 1.99 -25.84
CA LYS A 190 4.17 2.16 -26.12
C LYS A 190 4.55 1.66 -27.52
N ARG A 191 4.07 0.49 -27.94
CA ARG A 191 4.29 -0.05 -29.29
C ARG A 191 3.69 0.84 -30.37
N GLN A 192 2.48 1.36 -30.15
CA GLN A 192 1.84 2.27 -31.11
C GLN A 192 2.61 3.58 -31.29
N LEU A 193 3.12 4.15 -30.20
CA LEU A 193 3.93 5.38 -30.27
C LEU A 193 5.31 5.14 -30.89
N LEU A 194 5.96 4.00 -30.58
CA LEU A 194 7.25 3.62 -31.18
C LEU A 194 7.16 3.38 -32.70
N LYS A 195 6.00 2.94 -33.20
CA LYS A 195 5.74 2.87 -34.65
C LYS A 195 5.72 4.26 -35.31
N LYS A 196 5.33 5.30 -34.57
CA LYS A 196 5.27 6.69 -35.06
C LYS A 196 6.53 7.50 -34.76
N ARG A 197 7.33 7.13 -33.74
CA ARG A 197 8.55 7.83 -33.30
C ARG A 197 9.65 6.84 -32.93
N LYS A 198 10.86 7.02 -33.47
CA LYS A 198 12.03 6.14 -33.20
C LYS A 198 12.52 6.14 -31.75
N LYS A 199 12.24 7.20 -30.98
CA LYS A 199 12.57 7.31 -29.54
C LYS A 199 11.41 7.93 -28.78
N LEU A 200 11.14 7.40 -27.59
CA LEU A 200 10.16 7.93 -26.65
C LEU A 200 10.83 8.93 -25.71
N SER A 201 10.19 10.08 -25.51
CA SER A 201 10.59 11.01 -24.44
C SER A 201 10.17 10.47 -23.07
N SER A 202 10.84 10.91 -21.99
CA SER A 202 10.42 10.60 -20.62
C SER A 202 8.96 11.01 -20.35
N LEU A 203 8.50 12.08 -20.99
CA LEU A 203 7.09 12.52 -20.93
C LEU A 203 6.14 11.54 -21.63
N ASP A 204 6.55 10.97 -22.77
CA ASP A 204 5.71 9.99 -23.49
C ASP A 204 5.55 8.71 -22.65
N VAL A 205 6.66 8.20 -22.11
CA VAL A 205 6.66 7.02 -21.23
C VAL A 205 5.79 7.25 -20.00
N PHE A 206 5.85 8.46 -19.45
CA PHE A 206 5.03 8.86 -18.32
C PHE A 206 3.54 8.91 -18.66
N ILE A 207 3.16 9.57 -19.77
CA ILE A 207 1.74 9.67 -20.19
C ILE A 207 1.18 8.28 -20.45
N ILE A 208 1.93 7.43 -21.16
CA ILE A 208 1.55 6.03 -21.40
C ILE A 208 1.36 5.29 -20.06
N GLY A 209 2.29 5.46 -19.12
CA GLY A 209 2.20 4.90 -17.77
C GLY A 209 0.95 5.34 -17.01
N ALA A 210 0.66 6.64 -17.04
CA ALA A 210 -0.49 7.24 -16.36
C ALA A 210 -1.82 6.77 -16.97
N VAL A 211 -1.95 6.78 -18.29
CA VAL A 211 -3.15 6.30 -19.00
C VAL A 211 -3.37 4.82 -18.72
N ALA A 212 -2.33 4.00 -18.86
CA ALA A 212 -2.43 2.57 -18.60
C ALA A 212 -2.85 2.29 -17.14
N LYS A 213 -2.32 3.07 -16.18
CA LYS A 213 -2.67 2.89 -14.77
C LYS A 213 -4.08 3.39 -14.45
N ALA A 214 -4.53 4.46 -15.11
CA ALA A 214 -5.90 4.94 -15.00
C ALA A 214 -6.89 3.90 -15.52
N VAL A 215 -6.66 3.31 -16.70
CA VAL A 215 -7.49 2.24 -17.26
C VAL A 215 -7.52 1.02 -16.33
N ALA A 216 -6.36 0.55 -15.88
CA ALA A 216 -6.30 -0.57 -14.94
C ALA A 216 -7.05 -0.28 -13.63
N THR A 217 -6.96 0.96 -13.14
CA THR A 217 -7.65 1.38 -11.92
C THR A 217 -9.16 1.42 -12.14
N ILE A 218 -9.65 2.01 -13.24
CA ILE A 218 -11.09 2.06 -13.57
C ILE A 218 -11.68 0.66 -13.64
N VAL A 219 -11.04 -0.25 -14.37
CA VAL A 219 -11.53 -1.62 -14.57
C VAL A 219 -11.56 -2.39 -13.25
N THR A 220 -10.54 -2.24 -12.42
CA THR A 220 -10.45 -2.99 -11.15
C THR A 220 -11.10 -2.27 -9.96
N TYR A 221 -11.59 -1.05 -10.15
CA TYR A 221 -12.06 -0.21 -9.05
C TYR A 221 -13.23 -0.80 -8.27
N PRO A 222 -14.29 -1.33 -8.92
CA PRO A 222 -15.40 -1.94 -8.19
C PRO A 222 -14.90 -3.01 -7.23
N MET A 223 -13.90 -3.78 -7.64
CA MET A 223 -13.34 -4.83 -6.78
C MET A 223 -12.48 -4.28 -5.64
N GLN A 224 -11.80 -3.15 -5.85
CA GLN A 224 -11.07 -2.44 -4.77
C GLN A 224 -12.01 -1.94 -3.68
N THR A 225 -13.28 -1.67 -4.00
CA THR A 225 -14.29 -1.18 -3.05
C THR A 225 -15.20 -2.26 -2.51
N VAL A 226 -15.41 -3.34 -3.25
CA VAL A 226 -16.24 -4.50 -2.83
C VAL A 226 -15.75 -5.09 -1.50
N GLN A 227 -14.44 -5.16 -1.23
CA GLN A 227 -13.92 -5.64 0.07
C GLN A 227 -14.37 -4.77 1.26
N SER A 228 -14.54 -3.47 1.04
CA SER A 228 -14.98 -2.51 2.04
C SER A 228 -16.52 -2.42 2.15
N ILE A 229 -17.24 -2.72 1.06
CA ILE A 229 -18.64 -2.30 0.83
C ILE A 229 -19.59 -3.49 0.68
N LEU A 230 -19.15 -4.76 0.65
CA LEU A 230 -20.07 -5.91 0.57
C LEU A 230 -21.14 -5.96 1.69
N ARG A 231 -20.91 -5.31 2.84
CA ARG A 231 -21.93 -5.10 3.89
C ARG A 231 -22.99 -4.04 3.55
N ILE A 232 -22.70 -3.16 2.61
CA ILE A 232 -23.46 -1.96 2.23
C ILE A 232 -24.20 -2.16 0.88
N VAL A 233 -23.75 -3.09 0.04
CA VAL A 233 -24.35 -3.40 -1.28
C VAL A 233 -25.83 -3.79 -1.18
N ARG A 234 -26.29 -4.32 -0.04
CA ARG A 234 -27.71 -4.65 0.17
C ARG A 234 -28.61 -3.40 0.27
N ASP A 235 -28.04 -2.23 0.62
CA ASP A 235 -28.79 -1.00 0.90
C ASP A 235 -28.50 0.17 -0.08
N GLU A 236 -27.36 0.18 -0.81
CA GLU A 236 -26.88 1.33 -1.61
C GLU A 236 -26.79 1.13 -3.14
N GLY A 237 -27.09 -0.06 -3.66
CA GLY A 237 -27.11 -0.35 -5.11
C GLY A 237 -25.74 -0.46 -5.79
N LEU A 238 -25.69 -1.02 -7.01
CA LEU A 238 -24.44 -1.38 -7.71
C LEU A 238 -23.55 -0.19 -8.10
N LEU A 239 -24.15 0.99 -8.33
CA LEU A 239 -23.43 2.21 -8.68
C LEU A 239 -22.57 2.76 -7.52
N SER A 240 -22.89 2.40 -6.27
CA SER A 240 -22.10 2.77 -5.08
C SER A 240 -20.66 2.23 -5.13
N LEU A 241 -20.43 1.12 -5.85
CA LEU A 241 -19.11 0.54 -6.03
C LEU A 241 -18.12 1.48 -6.72
N TRP A 242 -18.62 2.43 -7.52
CA TRP A 242 -17.81 3.43 -8.22
C TRP A 242 -17.56 4.71 -7.43
N ASN A 243 -18.13 4.87 -6.21
CA ASN A 243 -18.13 6.16 -5.50
C ASN A 243 -16.73 6.70 -5.11
N GLY A 244 -15.68 5.87 -5.08
CA GLY A 244 -14.31 6.34 -4.91
C GLY A 244 -13.39 6.12 -6.13
N THR A 245 -13.96 5.89 -7.32
CA THR A 245 -13.17 5.78 -8.57
C THR A 245 -12.36 7.04 -8.76
N PHE A 246 -13.01 8.19 -8.61
CA PHE A 246 -12.40 9.49 -8.86
C PHE A 246 -11.22 9.82 -7.92
N PRO A 247 -11.31 9.62 -6.58
CA PRO A 247 -10.16 9.73 -5.68
C PRO A 247 -9.04 8.78 -6.07
N SER A 248 -9.36 7.55 -6.46
CA SER A 248 -8.34 6.55 -6.78
C SER A 248 -7.63 6.85 -8.10
N LEU A 249 -8.36 7.37 -9.09
CA LEU A 249 -7.82 7.92 -10.33
C LEU A 249 -6.92 9.13 -10.07
N LEU A 250 -7.35 10.06 -9.21
CA LEU A 250 -6.51 11.19 -8.82
C LEU A 250 -5.23 10.74 -8.10
N LEU A 251 -5.32 9.66 -7.32
CA LEU A 251 -4.15 9.08 -6.65
C LEU A 251 -3.18 8.36 -7.58
N VAL A 252 -3.58 8.02 -8.81
CA VAL A 252 -2.65 7.58 -9.86
C VAL A 252 -1.63 8.67 -10.18
N PHE A 253 -1.95 9.95 -9.96
CA PHE A 253 -0.98 11.03 -10.11
C PHE A 253 0.04 11.12 -8.97
N ASN A 254 -0.09 10.35 -7.87
CA ASN A 254 0.85 10.43 -6.75
C ASN A 254 2.30 10.04 -7.14
N PRO A 255 2.56 8.87 -7.79
CA PRO A 255 3.89 8.54 -8.30
C PRO A 255 4.38 9.56 -9.33
N ALA A 256 3.46 10.14 -10.10
CA ALA A 256 3.78 11.12 -11.13
C ALA A 256 4.32 12.42 -10.55
N ILE A 257 3.62 12.99 -9.56
CA ILE A 257 4.07 14.17 -8.82
C ILE A 257 5.39 13.85 -8.11
N HIS A 258 5.51 12.67 -7.50
CA HIS A 258 6.74 12.24 -6.83
C HIS A 258 7.92 12.23 -7.81
N PHE A 259 7.77 11.60 -8.97
CA PHE A 259 8.84 11.51 -9.97
C PHE A 259 9.21 12.88 -10.56
N MET A 260 8.22 13.72 -10.85
CA MET A 260 8.43 15.08 -11.37
C MET A 260 9.28 15.93 -10.41
N PHE A 261 8.92 15.94 -9.12
CA PHE A 261 9.70 16.68 -8.12
C PHE A 261 11.06 16.01 -7.85
N TYR A 262 11.12 14.68 -7.86
CA TYR A 262 12.38 13.94 -7.69
C TYR A 262 13.38 14.27 -8.81
N GLU A 263 12.97 14.17 -10.07
CA GLU A 263 13.83 14.54 -11.20
C GLU A 263 14.16 16.02 -11.23
N GLY A 264 13.19 16.90 -10.95
CA GLY A 264 13.40 18.35 -10.92
C GLY A 264 14.47 18.75 -9.91
N LEU A 265 14.34 18.29 -8.67
CA LEU A 265 15.31 18.54 -7.60
C LEU A 265 16.66 17.89 -7.88
N LYS A 266 16.67 16.65 -8.40
CA LYS A 266 17.88 15.95 -8.81
C LYS A 266 18.67 16.72 -9.87
N ARG A 267 17.99 17.24 -10.91
CA ARG A 267 18.62 18.05 -11.97
C ARG A 267 19.19 19.35 -11.42
N GLN A 268 18.50 20.01 -10.49
CA GLN A 268 19.00 21.24 -9.87
C GLN A 268 20.26 21.00 -9.02
N LEU A 269 20.33 19.93 -8.24
CA LEU A 269 21.54 19.59 -7.48
C LEU A 269 22.69 19.15 -8.40
N LEU A 270 22.42 18.39 -9.47
CA LEU A 270 23.45 17.99 -10.43
C LEU A 270 24.06 19.17 -11.20
N LYS A 271 23.32 20.28 -11.37
CA LYS A 271 23.89 21.53 -11.89
C LYS A 271 24.91 22.15 -10.94
N LYS A 272 24.77 21.94 -9.63
CA LYS A 272 25.68 22.47 -8.60
C LYS A 272 26.78 21.48 -8.18
N ARG A 273 26.59 20.16 -8.36
CA ARG A 273 27.52 19.10 -7.98
C ARG A 273 27.65 18.03 -9.07
N LYS A 274 28.87 17.63 -9.43
CA LYS A 274 29.15 16.61 -10.46
C LYS A 274 28.66 15.19 -10.10
N LYS A 275 28.54 14.87 -8.80
CA LYS A 275 28.01 13.59 -8.28
C LYS A 275 27.12 13.85 -7.07
N LEU A 276 26.08 13.04 -6.91
CA LEU A 276 25.18 13.08 -5.75
C LEU A 276 25.59 12.01 -4.75
N SER A 277 25.60 12.36 -3.46
CA SER A 277 25.75 11.37 -2.38
C SER A 277 24.47 10.56 -2.19
N SER A 278 24.55 9.37 -1.62
CA SER A 278 23.39 8.56 -1.20
C SER A 278 22.44 9.34 -0.30
N LEU A 279 22.98 10.21 0.57
CA LEU A 279 22.18 11.11 1.40
C LEU A 279 21.45 12.18 0.57
N ASP A 280 22.08 12.73 -0.47
CA ASP A 280 21.44 13.72 -1.35
C ASP A 280 20.26 13.06 -2.09
N VAL A 281 20.45 11.83 -2.60
CA VAL A 281 19.40 11.05 -3.27
C VAL A 281 18.26 10.72 -2.30
N PHE A 282 18.58 10.33 -1.08
CA PHE A 282 17.60 10.07 -0.03
C PHE A 282 16.77 11.32 0.30
N ILE A 283 17.42 12.46 0.53
CA ILE A 283 16.74 13.73 0.85
C ILE A 283 15.85 14.18 -0.31
N ILE A 284 16.34 14.12 -1.55
CA ILE A 284 15.54 14.45 -2.75
C ILE A 284 14.32 13.52 -2.83
N GLY A 285 14.52 12.22 -2.60
CA GLY A 285 13.45 11.21 -2.54
C GLY A 285 12.39 11.53 -1.49
N ALA A 286 12.83 11.86 -0.28
CA ALA A 286 11.97 12.18 0.86
C ALA A 286 11.17 13.47 0.63
N VAL A 287 11.81 14.55 0.17
CA VAL A 287 11.16 15.83 -0.15
C VAL A 287 10.14 15.65 -1.27
N ALA A 288 10.53 14.98 -2.35
CA ALA A 288 9.61 14.71 -3.46
C ALA A 288 8.40 13.88 -3.02
N LYS A 289 8.62 12.88 -2.13
CA LYS A 289 7.53 12.05 -1.60
C LYS A 289 6.62 12.84 -0.66
N ALA A 290 7.18 13.75 0.13
CA ALA A 290 6.42 14.64 1.01
C ALA A 290 5.52 15.57 0.18
N ILE A 291 6.05 16.24 -0.84
CA ILE A 291 5.28 17.11 -1.74
C ILE A 291 4.13 16.33 -2.41
N ALA A 292 4.44 15.17 -3.00
CA ALA A 292 3.42 14.32 -3.61
C ALA A 292 2.34 13.89 -2.62
N THR A 293 2.74 13.56 -1.38
CA THR A 293 1.81 13.17 -0.32
C THR A 293 0.94 14.34 0.10
N ILE A 294 1.49 15.53 0.33
CA ILE A 294 0.74 16.74 0.72
C ILE A 294 -0.31 17.07 -0.33
N VAL A 295 0.09 17.17 -1.61
CA VAL A 295 -0.82 17.52 -2.71
C VAL A 295 -1.96 16.51 -2.84
N THR A 296 -1.68 15.23 -2.62
CA THR A 296 -2.68 14.16 -2.79
C THR A 296 -3.41 13.80 -1.49
N TYR A 297 -3.01 14.38 -0.36
CA TYR A 297 -3.49 13.96 0.96
C TYR A 297 -5.00 14.15 1.16
N PRO A 298 -5.64 15.27 0.73
CA PRO A 298 -7.09 15.41 0.84
C PRO A 298 -7.85 14.26 0.18
N MET A 299 -7.36 13.80 -0.98
CA MET A 299 -7.95 12.68 -1.71
C MET A 299 -7.66 11.34 -1.03
N GLN A 300 -6.48 11.15 -0.42
CA GLN A 300 -6.20 9.97 0.41
C GLN A 300 -7.13 9.90 1.62
N THR A 301 -7.41 11.03 2.26
CA THR A 301 -8.34 11.12 3.39
C THR A 301 -9.75 10.73 2.94
N VAL A 302 -10.27 11.31 1.85
CA VAL A 302 -11.58 10.93 1.29
C VAL A 302 -11.62 9.45 0.91
N GLN A 303 -10.57 8.93 0.28
CA GLN A 303 -10.50 7.52 -0.09
C GLN A 303 -10.50 6.61 1.15
N SER A 304 -9.77 6.97 2.19
CA SER A 304 -9.74 6.23 3.47
C SER A 304 -11.11 6.24 4.14
N ILE A 305 -11.82 7.36 4.12
CA ILE A 305 -13.19 7.48 4.65
C ILE A 305 -14.17 6.64 3.82
N LEU A 306 -14.10 6.68 2.50
CA LEU A 306 -14.98 5.87 1.64
C LEU A 306 -14.72 4.37 1.78
N ARG A 307 -13.48 3.96 2.12
CA ARG A 307 -13.07 2.55 2.24
C ARG A 307 -13.21 1.98 3.64
N PHE A 308 -13.03 2.80 4.67
CA PHE A 308 -12.97 2.35 6.08
C PHE A 308 -13.90 3.15 7.00
N GLY A 309 -14.35 4.33 6.56
CA GLY A 309 -15.31 5.14 7.30
C GLY A 309 -16.72 4.56 7.19
N ARG A 310 -17.38 4.41 8.34
CA ARG A 310 -18.79 3.99 8.41
C ARG A 310 -19.74 5.17 8.19
N HIS A 311 -19.53 5.96 7.14
CA HIS A 311 -20.49 6.99 6.78
C HIS A 311 -21.73 6.32 6.16
N ARG A 312 -22.78 6.13 6.97
CA ARG A 312 -24.13 5.99 6.43
C ARG A 312 -24.43 7.29 5.68
N LEU A 313 -24.35 7.27 4.34
CA LEU A 313 -24.87 8.36 3.54
C LEU A 313 -26.36 8.48 3.87
N ASN A 314 -26.82 9.71 4.15
CA ASN A 314 -28.26 9.97 4.31
C ASN A 314 -29.01 9.38 3.10
N PRO A 315 -30.16 8.73 3.30
CA PRO A 315 -30.88 8.04 2.23
C PRO A 315 -31.21 8.95 1.03
N GLU A 316 -31.44 10.24 1.25
CA GLU A 316 -31.70 11.24 0.19
C GLU A 316 -30.49 11.54 -0.71
N ASN A 317 -29.26 11.31 -0.24
CA ASN A 317 -28.02 11.59 -0.98
C ASN A 317 -27.41 10.34 -1.64
N ARG A 318 -28.07 9.17 -1.54
CA ARG A 318 -27.58 7.90 -2.11
C ARG A 318 -27.45 7.92 -3.64
N THR A 319 -28.18 8.80 -4.32
CA THR A 319 -28.23 8.92 -5.78
C THR A 319 -27.30 10.01 -6.34
N LEU A 320 -26.61 10.76 -5.49
CA LEU A 320 -25.66 11.78 -5.96
C LEU A 320 -24.45 11.09 -6.60
N GLY A 321 -24.17 11.44 -7.86
CA GLY A 321 -23.02 10.90 -8.59
C GLY A 321 -21.71 11.01 -7.80
N SER A 322 -20.79 10.07 -8.02
CA SER A 322 -19.52 9.92 -7.28
C SER A 322 -18.80 11.25 -7.01
N LEU A 323 -18.76 12.16 -7.99
CA LEU A 323 -18.15 13.49 -7.86
C LEU A 323 -18.86 14.40 -6.85
N ARG A 324 -20.19 14.44 -6.86
CA ARG A 324 -20.96 15.25 -5.91
C ARG A 324 -20.83 14.71 -4.49
N ASN A 325 -20.75 13.39 -4.31
CA ASN A 325 -20.47 12.79 -3.00
C ASN A 325 -19.09 13.16 -2.46
N ILE A 326 -18.07 13.17 -3.29
CA ILE A 326 -16.72 13.59 -2.90
C ILE A 326 -16.68 15.08 -2.55
N LEU A 327 -17.26 15.93 -3.40
CA LEU A 327 -17.35 17.36 -3.15
C LEU A 327 -18.16 17.64 -1.87
N TYR A 328 -19.23 16.90 -1.63
CA TYR A 328 -19.99 16.95 -0.39
C TYR A 328 -19.16 16.53 0.81
N LEU A 329 -18.43 15.41 0.77
CA LEU A 329 -17.57 14.96 1.86
C LEU A 329 -16.44 15.96 2.16
N LEU A 330 -15.82 16.51 1.10
CA LEU A 330 -14.82 17.57 1.23
C LEU A 330 -15.44 18.82 1.85
N HIS A 331 -16.58 19.28 1.34
CA HIS A 331 -17.27 20.47 1.83
C HIS A 331 -17.75 20.30 3.28
N GLN A 332 -18.36 19.17 3.60
CA GLN A 332 -18.82 18.81 4.94
C GLN A 332 -17.65 18.76 5.92
N ARG A 333 -16.52 18.18 5.52
CA ARG A 333 -15.31 18.12 6.35
C ARG A 333 -14.68 19.50 6.55
N ILE A 334 -14.64 20.34 5.51
CA ILE A 334 -14.20 21.74 5.63
C ILE A 334 -15.14 22.52 6.55
N ARG A 335 -16.46 22.34 6.43
CA ARG A 335 -17.45 22.98 7.32
C ARG A 335 -17.33 22.54 8.78
N ARG A 336 -17.09 21.25 9.05
CA ARG A 336 -17.00 20.70 10.42
C ARG A 336 -15.64 20.91 11.09
N PHE A 337 -14.54 20.80 10.35
CA PHE A 337 -13.18 20.76 10.92
C PHE A 337 -12.23 21.81 10.32
N GLY A 338 -12.71 22.65 9.40
CA GLY A 338 -11.87 23.57 8.62
C GLY A 338 -11.01 22.85 7.57
N ILE A 339 -10.20 23.62 6.85
CA ILE A 339 -9.26 23.12 5.83
C ILE A 339 -8.26 22.12 6.45
N MET A 340 -7.86 22.35 7.71
CA MET A 340 -6.96 21.44 8.45
C MET A 340 -7.58 20.06 8.70
N GLY A 341 -8.91 19.92 8.65
CA GLY A 341 -9.61 18.63 8.74
C GLY A 341 -9.26 17.66 7.62
N LEU A 342 -8.90 18.16 6.43
CA LEU A 342 -8.48 17.37 5.28
C LEU A 342 -7.08 16.76 5.47
N TYR A 343 -6.26 17.42 6.28
CA TYR A 343 -4.86 17.07 6.56
C TYR A 343 -4.67 16.35 7.89
N LYS A 344 -5.75 15.91 8.55
CA LYS A 344 -5.66 15.09 9.77
C LYS A 344 -4.86 13.81 9.50
N GLY A 345 -3.83 13.58 10.31
CA GLY A 345 -2.90 12.46 10.17
C GLY A 345 -1.80 12.63 9.11
N LEU A 346 -1.73 13.79 8.43
CA LEU A 346 -0.66 14.06 7.45
C LEU A 346 0.70 14.03 8.13
N GLU A 347 0.81 14.65 9.32
CA GLU A 347 2.03 14.63 10.13
C GLU A 347 2.48 13.19 10.41
N ALA A 348 1.58 12.35 10.96
CA ALA A 348 1.84 10.94 11.21
C ALA A 348 2.31 10.21 9.94
N LYS A 349 1.67 10.48 8.79
CA LYS A 349 2.04 9.87 7.52
C LYS A 349 3.41 10.32 7.02
N LEU A 350 3.71 11.61 7.08
CA LEU A 350 4.99 12.15 6.64
C LEU A 350 6.13 11.64 7.52
N LEU A 351 5.97 11.71 8.84
CA LEU A 351 6.94 11.18 9.81
C LEU A 351 7.17 9.69 9.56
N GLN A 352 6.10 8.90 9.50
CA GLN A 352 6.19 7.48 9.22
C GLN A 352 6.95 7.21 7.91
N THR A 353 6.60 7.90 6.82
CA THR A 353 7.19 7.62 5.49
C THR A 353 8.68 7.94 5.47
N VAL A 354 9.07 9.10 6.00
CA VAL A 354 10.47 9.54 6.01
C VAL A 354 11.30 8.68 6.98
N LEU A 355 10.80 8.46 8.19
CA LEU A 355 11.51 7.69 9.20
C LEU A 355 11.64 6.21 8.83
N THR A 356 10.60 5.62 8.24
CA THR A 356 10.66 4.23 7.74
C THR A 356 11.73 4.11 6.65
N ALA A 357 11.76 5.03 5.70
CA ALA A 357 12.76 5.01 4.64
C ALA A 357 14.19 5.23 5.19
N ALA A 358 14.36 6.16 6.14
CA ALA A 358 15.65 6.43 6.76
C ALA A 358 16.17 5.21 7.53
N LEU A 359 15.32 4.58 8.34
CA LEU A 359 15.70 3.43 9.14
C LEU A 359 15.92 2.18 8.28
N MET A 360 15.08 1.96 7.27
CA MET A 360 15.29 0.89 6.29
C MET A 360 16.65 1.04 5.60
N PHE A 361 16.99 2.25 5.15
CA PHE A 361 18.27 2.54 4.51
C PHE A 361 19.44 2.33 5.47
N LEU A 362 19.36 2.85 6.70
CA LEU A 362 20.41 2.69 7.71
C LEU A 362 20.64 1.23 8.09
N VAL A 363 19.58 0.47 8.33
CA VAL A 363 19.68 -0.96 8.65
C VAL A 363 20.24 -1.72 7.45
N TYR A 364 19.79 -1.41 6.24
CA TYR A 364 20.33 -1.99 5.02
C TYR A 364 21.84 -1.75 4.89
N GLU A 365 22.29 -0.50 4.97
CA GLU A 365 23.72 -0.15 4.87
C GLU A 365 24.55 -0.87 5.92
N LYS A 366 24.11 -0.84 7.19
CA LYS A 366 24.83 -1.48 8.30
C LYS A 366 24.91 -2.99 8.15
N LEU A 367 23.83 -3.64 7.73
CA LEU A 367 23.82 -5.08 7.50
C LEU A 367 24.72 -5.44 6.32
N THR A 368 24.60 -4.77 5.18
CA THR A 368 25.47 -5.03 4.03
C THR A 368 26.95 -4.81 4.38
N ALA A 369 27.29 -3.73 5.08
CA ALA A 369 28.65 -3.42 5.47
C ALA A 369 29.22 -4.44 6.46
N ALA A 370 28.42 -4.86 7.45
CA ALA A 370 28.81 -5.90 8.41
C ALA A 370 29.06 -7.24 7.69
N THR A 371 28.15 -7.65 6.80
CA THR A 371 28.27 -8.90 6.06
C THR A 371 29.50 -8.91 5.16
N PHE A 372 29.77 -7.84 4.40
CA PHE A 372 30.96 -7.74 3.56
C PHE A 372 32.27 -7.64 4.37
N THR A 373 32.25 -7.00 5.54
CA THR A 373 33.42 -6.91 6.44
C THR A 373 33.76 -8.27 7.03
N VAL A 374 32.76 -9.02 7.50
CA VAL A 374 32.93 -10.38 8.05
C VAL A 374 33.49 -11.35 7.00
N MET A 375 33.18 -11.13 5.71
CA MET A 375 33.72 -11.92 4.60
C MET A 375 35.10 -11.52 4.11
N GLY A 376 35.74 -10.50 4.68
CA GLY A 376 37.07 -10.06 4.24
C GLY A 376 37.09 -9.39 2.85
N LEU A 377 35.93 -9.09 2.26
CA LEU A 377 35.79 -8.30 1.04
C LEU A 377 35.95 -6.81 1.36
N LYS A 378 37.14 -6.43 1.85
CA LYS A 378 37.54 -5.02 1.93
C LYS A 378 37.73 -4.52 0.49
N ASN A 379 36.75 -3.74 0.01
CA ASN A 379 36.74 -2.93 -1.21
C ASN A 379 35.84 -3.43 -2.34
N ALA A 380 34.53 -3.35 -2.14
CA ALA A 380 33.62 -3.12 -3.25
C ALA A 380 32.35 -2.43 -2.75
N HIS A 381 32.39 -1.13 -2.44
CA HIS A 381 31.26 -0.18 -2.58
C HIS A 381 31.67 1.21 -2.07
N LYS A 382 32.38 1.96 -2.93
CA LYS A 382 32.30 3.43 -2.97
C LYS A 382 31.47 3.76 -4.20
N HIS A 383 30.16 3.92 -4.06
CA HIS A 383 29.34 4.62 -5.06
C HIS A 383 28.22 5.39 -4.41
#